data_AF-E1QST7-F1
#
_entry.id   AF-E1QST7-F1
#
_cell.length_a   1.000
_cell.length_b   1.000
_cell.length_c   1.000
_cell.angle_alpha   90.00
_cell.angle_beta   90.00
_cell.angle_gamma   90.00
#
_symmetry.space_group_name_H-M   'P 1'
#
loop_
_entity.id
_entity.type
_entity.pdbx_description
1 polymer ?
#
loop_
_entity_poly.entity_id
_entity_poly.type
_entity_poly.pdbx_seq_one_letter_code
_entity_poly.pdbx_strand_id
1 'polypeptide(L)'
;MGEAWLWSTWVKAGRLRNADVAIVAACLPFVNPKLYQEITRNKVVLLACPEREHSALYGKIASMIRSSRPRSITVVSIDGSPHCALLHASVNEAEYILDEDIPRRHYVVVDGEELREISPNAVRVARYLSIVEELIRKNPEALEELAKHSLEYRNSLARASKGDAPRA
;
A
#
# COMPACT_ATOMS: atom_id res chain seq x y z
N MET A 1 9.19 11.79 18.30
CA MET A 1 10.06 10.64 17.96
C MET A 1 10.41 10.78 16.49
N GLY A 2 11.70 10.64 16.14
CA GLY A 2 12.17 10.83 14.76
C GLY A 2 11.62 9.75 13.82
N GLU A 3 11.26 10.18 12.61
CA GLU A 3 10.89 9.31 11.50
C GLU A 3 12.09 8.47 11.08
N ALA A 4 11.84 7.21 10.73
CA ALA A 4 12.89 6.32 10.24
C ALA A 4 12.41 5.62 8.98
N TRP A 5 13.36 5.28 8.10
CA TRP A 5 13.08 4.39 6.98
C TRP A 5 12.89 2.96 7.50
N LEU A 6 11.89 2.25 6.98
CA LEU A 6 11.62 0.86 7.30
C LEU A 6 12.87 0.01 7.04
N TRP A 7 13.49 0.16 5.87
CA TRP A 7 14.67 -0.59 5.48
C TRP A 7 15.87 -0.38 6.42
N SER A 8 16.10 0.88 6.83
CA SER A 8 17.21 1.27 7.71
C SER A 8 16.94 1.04 9.21
N THR A 9 15.77 0.52 9.58
CA THR A 9 15.42 0.30 10.99
C THR A 9 15.94 -1.04 11.50
N TRP A 10 16.62 -1.04 12.66
CA TRP A 10 16.97 -2.27 13.36
C TRP A 10 15.71 -2.94 13.92
N VAL A 11 15.41 -4.16 13.46
CA VAL A 11 14.15 -4.87 13.74
C VAL A 11 13.91 -5.23 15.21
N LYS A 12 14.93 -5.09 16.07
CA LYS A 12 14.86 -5.32 17.52
C LYS A 12 14.82 -4.01 18.33
N ALA A 13 14.75 -2.85 17.67
CA ALA A 13 14.75 -1.56 18.35
C ALA A 13 13.60 -1.47 19.35
N GLY A 14 13.89 -1.04 20.59
CA GLY A 14 12.92 -1.03 21.70
C GLY A 14 11.63 -0.25 21.39
N ARG A 15 11.72 0.81 20.58
CA ARG A 15 10.55 1.60 20.15
C ARG A 15 9.51 0.80 19.37
N LEU A 16 9.88 -0.32 18.74
CA LEU A 16 8.94 -1.16 17.97
C LEU A 16 8.19 -2.17 18.84
N ARG A 17 8.67 -2.43 20.07
CA ARG A 17 8.12 -3.47 20.93
C ARG A 17 6.76 -3.07 21.47
N ASN A 18 5.74 -3.90 21.26
CA ASN A 18 4.35 -3.62 21.68
C ASN A 18 3.85 -2.24 21.24
N ALA A 19 4.36 -1.70 20.14
CA ALA A 19 4.00 -0.37 19.64
C ALA A 19 2.93 -0.45 18.54
N ASP A 20 2.16 0.62 18.39
CA ASP A 20 1.35 0.83 17.19
C ASP A 20 2.26 1.42 16.11
N VAL A 21 2.51 0.65 15.05
CA VAL A 21 3.44 0.99 13.98
C VAL A 21 2.66 1.51 12.77
N ALA A 22 3.08 2.64 12.22
CA ALA A 22 2.59 3.16 10.95
C ALA A 22 3.68 2.99 9.88
N ILE A 23 3.43 2.12 8.90
CA ILE A 23 4.27 1.99 7.70
C ILE A 23 3.64 2.87 6.62
N VAL A 24 4.32 3.96 6.26
CA VAL A 24 3.74 5.05 5.45
C VAL A 24 4.57 5.24 4.18
N ALA A 25 3.90 5.40 3.03
CA ALA A 25 4.57 5.76 1.79
C ALA A 25 5.41 7.04 1.97
N ALA A 26 6.69 6.97 1.59
CA ALA A 26 7.65 8.04 1.84
C ALA A 26 7.29 9.38 1.16
N CYS A 27 6.44 9.37 0.14
CA CYS A 27 5.95 10.58 -0.53
C CYS A 27 4.77 11.25 0.19
N LEU A 28 4.05 10.55 1.09
CA LEU A 28 2.85 11.11 1.74
C LEU A 28 3.09 12.41 2.51
N PRO A 29 4.20 12.61 3.25
CA PRO A 29 4.48 13.88 3.91
C PRO A 29 4.52 15.09 2.96
N PHE A 30 4.81 14.87 1.67
CA PHE A 30 4.87 15.90 0.64
C PHE A 30 3.56 16.02 -0.14
N VAL A 31 2.86 14.90 -0.35
CA VAL A 31 1.57 14.87 -1.04
C VAL A 31 0.46 15.47 -0.18
N ASN A 32 0.37 15.07 1.08
CA ASN A 32 -0.64 15.56 2.01
C ASN A 32 -0.09 15.63 3.45
N PRO A 33 0.59 16.73 3.82
CA PRO A 33 1.20 16.89 5.13
C PRO A 33 0.21 16.80 6.30
N LYS A 34 -1.02 17.28 6.09
CA LYS A 34 -2.07 17.25 7.12
C LYS A 34 -2.50 15.82 7.42
N LEU A 35 -2.84 15.06 6.39
CA LEU A 35 -3.25 13.66 6.53
C LEU A 35 -2.10 12.82 7.11
N TYR A 36 -0.87 13.09 6.69
CA TYR A 36 0.32 12.48 7.28
C TYR A 36 0.39 12.68 8.81
N GLN A 37 0.19 13.90 9.29
CA GLN A 37 0.19 14.22 10.74
C GLN A 37 -0.94 13.51 11.50
N GLU A 38 -2.12 13.38 10.90
CA GLU A 38 -3.26 12.67 11.48
C GLU A 38 -2.97 11.18 11.62
N ILE A 39 -2.44 10.55 10.57
CA ILE A 39 -2.16 9.12 10.50
C ILE A 39 -1.05 8.69 11.44
N THR A 40 -0.01 9.53 11.58
CA THR A 40 1.21 9.23 12.34
C THR A 40 1.10 9.56 13.83
N ARG A 41 0.03 10.24 14.24
CA ARG A 41 -0.19 10.63 15.64
C ARG A 41 -0.14 9.42 16.57
N ASN A 42 0.68 9.50 17.62
CA ASN A 42 0.87 8.47 18.65
C ASN A 42 1.35 7.10 18.14
N LYS A 43 1.95 7.04 16.95
CA LYS A 43 2.48 5.81 16.36
C LYS A 43 3.98 5.89 16.13
N VAL A 44 4.59 4.73 16.02
CA VAL A 44 5.98 4.61 15.55
C VAL A 44 5.96 4.63 14.03
N VAL A 45 6.47 5.70 13.44
CA VAL A 45 6.44 5.89 11.99
C VAL A 45 7.65 5.25 11.33
N LEU A 46 7.38 4.48 10.28
CA LEU A 46 8.34 3.89 9.37
C LEU A 46 7.99 4.30 7.94
N LEU A 47 8.83 5.14 7.33
CA LEU A 47 8.68 5.51 5.93
C LEU A 47 9.17 4.37 5.03
N ALA A 48 8.44 4.05 3.97
CA ALA A 48 8.79 3.00 3.03
C ALA A 48 8.56 3.45 1.58
N CYS A 49 9.41 2.98 0.67
CA CYS A 49 9.20 3.16 -0.76
C CYS A 49 9.62 1.88 -1.50
N PRO A 50 8.66 1.15 -2.09
CA PRO A 50 8.97 -0.05 -2.86
C PRO A 50 9.92 0.18 -4.04
N GLU A 51 10.05 1.39 -4.59
CA GLU A 51 11.07 1.70 -5.61
C GLU A 51 12.50 1.70 -5.09
N ARG A 52 12.70 1.86 -3.77
CA ARG A 52 14.03 1.79 -3.14
C ARG A 52 14.29 0.44 -2.49
N GLU A 53 13.24 -0.20 -1.99
CA GLU A 53 13.33 -1.34 -1.07
C GLU A 53 12.85 -2.66 -1.73
N HIS A 54 12.07 -2.56 -2.82
CA HIS A 54 11.57 -3.67 -3.66
C HIS A 54 11.03 -4.87 -2.85
N SER A 55 11.34 -6.09 -3.29
CA SER A 55 10.89 -7.34 -2.67
C SER A 55 11.52 -7.59 -1.29
N ALA A 56 12.53 -6.84 -0.90
CA ALA A 56 13.17 -7.03 0.39
C ALA A 56 12.24 -6.63 1.57
N LEU A 57 11.19 -5.86 1.28
CA LEU A 57 10.10 -5.54 2.22
C LEU A 57 9.44 -6.78 2.82
N TYR A 58 9.25 -7.86 2.05
CA TYR A 58 8.65 -9.12 2.52
C TYR A 58 9.38 -9.64 3.77
N GLY A 59 10.69 -9.87 3.64
CA GLY A 59 11.51 -10.38 4.73
C GLY A 59 11.73 -9.37 5.85
N LYS A 60 11.86 -8.08 5.52
CA LYS A 60 12.10 -7.02 6.51
C LYS A 60 10.92 -6.87 7.46
N ILE A 61 9.70 -6.83 6.93
CA ILE A 61 8.48 -6.68 7.71
C ILE A 61 8.24 -7.93 8.55
N ALA A 62 8.32 -9.13 7.97
CA ALA A 62 8.20 -10.37 8.73
C ALA A 62 9.22 -10.45 9.88
N SER A 63 10.48 -10.10 9.62
CA SER A 63 11.55 -10.06 10.63
C SER A 63 11.25 -9.05 11.74
N MET A 64 10.73 -7.87 11.39
CA MET A 64 10.32 -6.84 12.36
C MET A 64 9.21 -7.35 13.28
N ILE A 65 8.19 -7.98 12.70
CA ILE A 65 7.04 -8.49 13.45
C ILE A 65 7.48 -9.60 14.40
N ARG A 66 8.23 -10.60 13.91
CA ARG A 66 8.75 -11.69 14.75
C ARG A 66 9.67 -11.20 15.87
N SER A 67 10.50 -10.20 15.59
CA SER A 67 11.51 -9.70 16.54
C SER A 67 10.93 -8.78 17.61
N SER A 68 10.00 -7.91 17.23
CA SER A 68 9.51 -6.83 18.10
C SER A 68 8.08 -7.03 18.59
N ARG A 69 7.25 -7.84 17.92
CA ARG A 69 5.83 -8.01 18.25
C ARG A 69 5.11 -6.67 18.41
N PRO A 70 5.00 -5.87 17.33
CA PRO A 70 4.20 -4.64 17.37
C PRO A 70 2.75 -4.97 17.74
N ARG A 71 2.08 -4.06 18.43
CA ARG A 71 0.68 -4.22 18.86
C ARG A 71 -0.28 -4.17 17.67
N SER A 72 -0.01 -3.27 16.72
CA SER A 72 -0.75 -3.14 15.48
C SER A 72 0.12 -2.56 14.37
N ILE A 73 -0.26 -2.82 13.13
CA ILE A 73 0.38 -2.26 11.93
C ILE A 73 -0.65 -1.52 11.10
N THR A 74 -0.45 -0.22 10.91
CA THR A 74 -1.20 0.57 9.93
C THR A 74 -0.34 0.75 8.70
N VAL A 75 -0.81 0.35 7.52
CA VAL A 75 -0.13 0.57 6.25
C VAL A 75 -0.86 1.66 5.49
N VAL A 76 -0.14 2.70 5.04
CA VAL A 76 -0.74 3.80 4.26
C VAL A 76 0.09 4.06 3.02
N SER A 77 -0.53 4.04 1.84
CA SER A 77 0.11 4.40 0.59
C SER A 77 -0.68 5.41 -0.24
N ILE A 78 -0.09 5.90 -1.33
CA ILE A 78 -0.83 6.63 -2.37
C ILE A 78 -1.58 5.61 -3.23
N ASP A 79 -2.84 5.88 -3.53
CA ASP A 79 -3.63 5.02 -4.43
C ASP A 79 -3.19 5.20 -5.90
N GLY A 80 -3.40 4.19 -6.73
CA GLY A 80 -3.03 4.22 -8.15
C GLY A 80 -1.52 4.16 -8.46
N SER A 81 -0.64 4.27 -7.46
CA SER A 81 0.80 4.00 -7.65
C SER A 81 1.04 2.48 -7.71
N PRO A 82 1.57 1.94 -8.83
CA PRO A 82 1.71 0.50 -9.00
C PRO A 82 2.71 -0.11 -8.01
N HIS A 83 3.79 0.61 -7.67
CA HIS A 83 4.78 0.13 -6.71
C HIS A 83 4.23 0.09 -5.28
N CYS A 84 3.30 0.98 -4.92
CA CYS A 84 2.72 1.05 -3.57
C CYS A 84 1.93 -0.22 -3.20
N ALA A 85 1.33 -0.90 -4.18
CA ALA A 85 0.63 -2.17 -3.95
C ALA A 85 1.54 -3.24 -3.32
N LEU A 86 2.83 -3.24 -3.65
CA LEU A 86 3.82 -4.16 -3.07
C LEU A 86 3.98 -3.98 -1.56
N LEU A 87 3.84 -2.75 -1.05
CA LEU A 87 3.95 -2.47 0.39
C LEU A 87 2.82 -3.16 1.16
N HIS A 88 1.59 -3.04 0.67
CA HIS A 88 0.43 -3.72 1.25
C HIS A 88 0.55 -5.24 1.12
N ALA A 89 0.97 -5.73 -0.05
CA ALA A 89 1.21 -7.16 -0.26
C ALA A 89 2.26 -7.71 0.72
N SER A 90 3.34 -6.95 0.99
CA SER A 90 4.40 -7.37 1.92
C SER A 90 3.91 -7.52 3.36
N VAL A 91 3.01 -6.64 3.81
CA VAL A 91 2.42 -6.74 5.15
C VAL A 91 1.44 -7.91 5.23
N ASN A 92 0.69 -8.21 4.16
CA ASN A 92 -0.14 -9.41 4.08
C ASN A 92 0.69 -10.69 4.11
N GLU A 93 1.73 -10.76 3.29
CA GLU A 93 2.61 -11.91 3.16
C GLU A 93 3.33 -12.24 4.47
N ALA A 94 3.57 -11.25 5.34
CA ALA A 94 4.14 -11.51 6.66
C ALA A 94 3.30 -12.49 7.50
N GLU A 95 1.97 -12.53 7.33
CA GLU A 95 1.12 -13.53 8.01
C GLU A 95 1.43 -14.93 7.49
N TYR A 96 1.60 -15.09 6.18
CA TYR A 96 1.97 -16.35 5.57
C TYR A 96 3.40 -16.79 5.97
N ILE A 97 4.37 -15.86 5.97
CA ILE A 97 5.76 -16.15 6.34
C ILE A 97 5.88 -16.56 7.81
N LEU A 98 5.10 -15.93 8.70
CA LEU A 98 5.20 -16.14 10.13
C LEU A 98 4.25 -17.24 10.64
N ASP A 99 3.24 -17.61 9.86
CA ASP A 99 2.13 -18.48 10.26
C ASP A 99 1.41 -17.95 11.52
N GLU A 100 1.14 -16.65 11.52
CA GLU A 100 0.57 -15.91 12.67
C GLU A 100 -0.48 -14.91 12.17
N ASP A 101 -1.59 -14.77 12.90
CA ASP A 101 -2.54 -13.67 12.68
C ASP A 101 -1.89 -12.34 13.10
N ILE A 102 -1.84 -11.38 12.17
CA ILE A 102 -1.15 -10.10 12.35
C ILE A 102 -2.19 -8.97 12.43
N PRO A 103 -2.33 -8.28 13.57
CA PRO A 103 -3.22 -7.13 13.69
C PRO A 103 -2.78 -5.99 12.75
N ARG A 104 -3.49 -5.83 11.63
CA ARG A 104 -3.15 -4.86 10.59
C ARG A 104 -4.36 -4.18 9.97
N ARG A 105 -4.16 -2.94 9.50
CA ARG A 105 -5.11 -2.19 8.68
C ARG A 105 -4.40 -1.58 7.47
N HIS A 106 -5.06 -1.61 6.33
CA HIS A 106 -4.52 -1.08 5.06
C HIS A 106 -5.35 0.13 4.66
N TYR A 107 -4.68 1.23 4.35
CA TYR A 107 -5.29 2.43 3.82
C TYR A 107 -4.56 2.91 2.58
N VAL A 108 -5.30 3.50 1.67
CA VAL A 108 -4.75 4.22 0.52
C VAL A 108 -5.25 5.66 0.56
N VAL A 109 -4.46 6.57 0.00
CA VAL A 109 -4.82 7.97 -0.17
C VAL A 109 -5.23 8.18 -1.63
N VAL A 110 -6.53 8.27 -1.87
CA VAL A 110 -7.14 8.46 -3.18
C VAL A 110 -6.95 9.91 -3.61
N ASP A 111 -6.40 10.11 -4.82
CA ASP A 111 -6.10 11.41 -5.41
C ASP A 111 -5.30 12.37 -4.52
N GLY A 112 -4.54 11.83 -3.56
CA GLY A 112 -3.77 12.62 -2.59
C GLY A 112 -4.61 13.25 -1.46
N GLU A 113 -5.92 13.04 -1.42
CA GLU A 113 -6.82 13.72 -0.48
C GLU A 113 -7.57 12.79 0.46
N GLU A 114 -8.23 11.75 -0.07
CA GLU A 114 -9.15 10.93 0.70
C GLU A 114 -8.49 9.66 1.23
N LEU A 115 -8.56 9.44 2.54
CA LEU A 115 -8.10 8.19 3.16
C LEU A 115 -9.18 7.12 3.07
N ARG A 116 -8.88 6.01 2.38
CA ARG A 116 -9.80 4.88 2.20
C ARG A 116 -9.24 3.60 2.77
N GLU A 117 -10.04 2.89 3.57
CA GLU A 117 -9.66 1.58 4.11
C GLU A 117 -9.82 0.48 3.07
N ILE A 118 -8.83 -0.40 2.98
CA ILE A 118 -8.77 -1.52 2.04
C ILE A 118 -8.69 -2.82 2.84
N SER A 119 -9.52 -3.80 2.47
CA SER A 119 -9.48 -5.11 3.13
C SER A 119 -8.22 -5.88 2.75
N PRO A 120 -7.69 -6.75 3.64
CA PRO A 120 -6.59 -7.65 3.28
C PRO A 120 -6.90 -8.52 2.05
N ASN A 121 -8.18 -8.87 1.83
CA ASN A 121 -8.60 -9.66 0.68
C ASN A 121 -8.55 -8.86 -0.63
N ALA A 122 -8.89 -7.57 -0.63
CA ALA A 122 -8.72 -6.72 -1.80
C ALA A 122 -7.24 -6.67 -2.24
N VAL A 123 -6.32 -6.52 -1.27
CA VAL A 123 -4.87 -6.58 -1.53
C VAL A 123 -4.46 -7.93 -2.12
N ARG A 124 -5.01 -9.04 -1.61
CA ARG A 124 -4.74 -10.38 -2.16
C ARG A 124 -5.24 -10.51 -3.60
N VAL A 125 -6.51 -10.13 -3.85
CA VAL A 125 -7.16 -10.19 -5.17
C VAL A 125 -6.42 -9.34 -6.20
N ALA A 126 -5.91 -8.16 -5.83
CA ALA A 126 -5.17 -7.28 -6.74
C ALA A 126 -3.94 -7.94 -7.39
N ARG A 127 -3.39 -9.03 -6.81
CA ARG A 127 -2.29 -9.81 -7.41
C ARG A 127 -2.74 -10.81 -8.47
N TYR A 128 -4.02 -11.19 -8.48
CA TYR A 128 -4.57 -12.20 -9.38
C TYR A 128 -5.35 -11.52 -10.51
N LEU A 129 -4.63 -11.12 -11.57
CA LEU A 129 -5.23 -10.40 -12.69
C LEU A 129 -6.36 -11.17 -13.38
N SER A 130 -6.34 -12.51 -13.38
CA SER A 130 -7.46 -13.32 -13.87
C SER A 130 -8.76 -13.13 -13.09
N ILE A 131 -8.66 -12.94 -11.76
CA ILE A 131 -9.81 -12.64 -10.91
C ILE A 131 -10.24 -11.19 -11.11
N VAL A 132 -9.29 -10.26 -11.20
CA VAL A 132 -9.58 -8.84 -11.46
C VAL A 132 -10.30 -8.67 -12.80
N GLU A 133 -9.86 -9.34 -13.85
CA GLU A 133 -10.52 -9.34 -15.17
C GLU A 133 -11.97 -9.83 -15.06
N GLU A 134 -12.20 -10.94 -14.35
CA GLU A 134 -13.55 -11.45 -14.14
C GLU A 134 -14.44 -10.47 -13.35
N LEU A 135 -13.87 -9.74 -12.38
CA LEU A 135 -14.57 -8.69 -11.65
C LEU A 135 -14.91 -7.50 -12.57
N ILE A 136 -13.99 -7.08 -13.44
CA ILE A 136 -14.23 -6.01 -14.43
C ILE A 136 -15.34 -6.42 -15.40
N ARG A 137 -15.34 -7.66 -15.89
CA ARG A 137 -16.41 -8.17 -16.77
C ARG A 137 -17.78 -8.14 -16.11
N LYS A 138 -17.84 -8.47 -14.82
CA LYS A 138 -19.09 -8.46 -14.03
C LYS A 138 -19.53 -7.06 -13.62
N ASN A 139 -18.61 -6.11 -13.52
CA ASN A 139 -18.83 -4.76 -13.01
C ASN A 139 -18.13 -3.73 -13.93
N PRO A 140 -18.62 -3.54 -15.17
CA PRO A 140 -17.99 -2.65 -16.14
C PRO A 140 -17.90 -1.19 -15.67
N GLU A 141 -18.77 -0.76 -14.75
CA GLU A 141 -18.74 0.56 -14.10
C GLU A 141 -17.44 0.84 -13.34
N ALA A 142 -16.68 -0.19 -12.97
CA ALA A 142 -15.35 -0.02 -12.38
C ALA A 142 -14.39 0.72 -13.32
N LEU A 143 -14.57 0.59 -14.64
CA LEU A 143 -13.78 1.32 -15.63
C LEU A 143 -14.21 2.79 -15.73
N GLU A 144 -15.48 3.09 -15.49
CA GLU A 144 -15.96 4.48 -15.42
C GLU A 144 -15.38 5.18 -14.18
N GLU A 145 -15.34 4.46 -13.05
CA GLU A 145 -14.68 4.95 -11.84
C GLU A 145 -13.17 5.15 -12.06
N LEU A 146 -12.48 4.16 -12.65
CA LEU A 146 -11.06 4.26 -13.00
C LEU A 146 -10.76 5.50 -13.84
N ALA A 147 -11.65 5.87 -14.77
CA ALA A 147 -11.48 7.04 -15.62
C ALA A 147 -11.51 8.38 -14.85
N LYS A 148 -12.13 8.42 -13.65
CA LYS A 148 -12.11 9.62 -12.80
C LYS A 148 -10.73 9.87 -12.21
N HIS A 149 -10.03 8.81 -11.83
CA HIS A 149 -8.76 8.87 -11.11
C HIS A 149 -7.53 8.76 -12.03
N SER A 150 -7.54 7.86 -13.02
CA SER A 150 -6.36 7.52 -13.82
C SER A 150 -6.21 8.42 -15.06
N LEU A 151 -5.16 9.25 -15.04
CA LEU A 151 -4.69 9.99 -16.22
C LEU A 151 -4.25 9.06 -17.35
N GLU A 152 -3.58 7.96 -17.01
CA GLU A 152 -3.11 6.94 -17.98
C GLU A 152 -4.29 6.34 -18.72
N TYR A 153 -5.34 5.95 -17.99
CA TYR A 153 -6.50 5.29 -18.57
C TYR A 153 -7.31 6.23 -19.46
N ARG A 154 -7.52 7.49 -19.03
CA ARG A 154 -8.14 8.51 -19.88
C ARG A 154 -7.40 8.72 -21.20
N ASN A 155 -6.07 8.74 -21.16
CA ASN A 155 -5.25 8.84 -22.37
C ASN A 155 -5.34 7.58 -23.25
N SER A 156 -5.49 6.40 -22.65
CA SER A 156 -5.73 5.14 -23.37
C SER A 156 -7.07 5.14 -24.12
N LEU A 157 -8.13 5.68 -23.51
CA LEU A 157 -9.44 5.85 -24.15
C LEU A 157 -9.39 6.86 -25.31
N ALA A 158 -8.79 8.02 -25.09
CA ALA A 158 -8.68 9.08 -26.10
C ALA A 158 -7.87 8.66 -27.33
N ARG A 159 -6.90 7.74 -27.19
CA ARG A 159 -6.18 7.16 -28.32
C ARG A 159 -7.05 6.20 -29.13
N ALA A 160 -7.79 5.31 -28.46
CA ALA A 160 -8.68 4.37 -29.16
C ALA A 160 -9.78 5.07 -29.97
N SER A 161 -10.30 6.21 -29.49
CA SER A 161 -11.29 6.99 -30.25
C SER A 161 -10.74 7.66 -31.51
N LYS A 162 -9.40 7.76 -31.66
CA LYS A 162 -8.74 8.38 -32.83
C LYS A 162 -8.42 7.40 -33.96
N GLY A 163 -8.74 6.11 -33.82
CA GLY A 163 -8.57 5.11 -34.88
C GLY A 163 -7.18 4.50 -35.01
N ASP A 164 -6.26 4.77 -34.08
CA ASP A 164 -5.02 3.99 -33.97
C ASP A 164 -5.35 2.60 -33.36
N ALA A 165 -5.33 1.51 -34.15
CA ALA A 165 -5.63 0.14 -33.69
C ALA A 165 -4.71 -0.94 -34.32
N PRO A 166 -4.48 -2.12 -33.69
CA PRO A 166 -5.09 -2.63 -32.46
C PRO A 166 -4.12 -2.83 -31.27
N ARG A 167 -4.74 -3.01 -30.09
CA ARG A 167 -4.17 -3.28 -28.76
C ARG A 167 -3.77 -4.75 -28.62
N ALA A 168 -2.67 -5.02 -27.91
CA ALA A 168 -2.45 -6.27 -27.19
C ALA A 168 -2.81 -6.04 -25.71
#